data_AF-A0A534HVL1-F1
#
_entry.id   AF-A0A534HVL1-F1
#
_cell.length_a   1.000
_cell.length_b   1.000
_cell.length_c   1.000
_cell.angle_alpha   90.00
_cell.angle_beta   90.00
_cell.angle_gamma   90.00
#
_symmetry.space_group_name_H-M   'P 1'
#
loop_
_entity.id
_entity.type
_entity.pdbx_description
1 polymer ?
#
loop_
_entity_poly.entity_id
_entity_poly.type
_entity_poly.pdbx_seq_one_letter_code
_entity_poly.pdbx_strand_id
1 'polypeptide(L)'
;MRESRRGAVTEARREELEETLPDVARHTSEMERRADDAERELLQWKKVRFMADKVGDEYEGYITGVAPFGLFIELVEHYVEGLVHISSMADDYYRFLEQQHVLRGENTKKVYRLGDKVRVQVARVDMERRQVELGLVEILDTVRQEERRRGVPRSRTKPKKEARREEKREERRVRKRNQRPGRRERATRKKL
;
A
#
# COMPACT_ATOMS: atom_id res chain seq x y z
N MET A 1 -19.24 32.11 -38.76
CA MET A 1 -18.96 31.18 -39.88
C MET A 1 -20.07 31.10 -40.96
N ARG A 2 -21.14 31.92 -40.94
CA ARG A 2 -22.19 31.89 -42.01
C ARG A 2 -22.06 32.98 -43.09
N GLU A 3 -21.16 33.94 -42.94
CA GLU A 3 -21.05 35.10 -43.84
C GLU A 3 -19.98 34.95 -44.93
N SER A 4 -19.03 34.02 -44.80
CA SER A 4 -18.00 33.81 -45.84
C SER A 4 -18.55 33.24 -47.15
N ARG A 5 -19.83 32.84 -47.20
CA ARG A 5 -20.52 32.43 -48.44
C ARG A 5 -21.21 33.58 -49.18
N ARG A 6 -21.21 34.81 -48.67
CA ARG A 6 -21.83 35.98 -49.33
C ARG A 6 -20.97 37.22 -49.19
N GLY A 7 -20.20 37.51 -50.23
CA GLY A 7 -19.53 38.81 -50.42
C GLY A 7 -18.35 39.02 -49.49
N ALA A 8 -17.33 39.74 -49.98
CA ALA A 8 -16.08 39.96 -49.28
C ALA A 8 -16.29 40.51 -47.86
N VAL A 9 -15.51 40.02 -46.90
CA VAL A 9 -15.39 40.63 -45.58
C VAL A 9 -14.94 42.08 -45.81
N THR A 10 -15.74 43.04 -45.34
CA THR A 10 -15.39 44.47 -45.43
C THR A 10 -14.07 44.74 -44.71
N GLU A 11 -13.24 45.65 -45.21
CA GLU A 11 -11.92 45.95 -44.60
C GLU A 11 -12.03 46.29 -43.11
N ALA A 12 -13.01 47.10 -42.71
CA ALA A 12 -13.28 47.42 -41.30
C ALA A 12 -13.57 46.18 -40.43
N ARG A 13 -14.21 45.15 -40.99
CA ARG A 13 -14.50 43.89 -40.29
C ARG A 13 -13.25 43.01 -40.22
N ARG A 14 -12.38 43.08 -41.23
CA ARG A 14 -11.11 42.36 -41.23
C ARG A 14 -10.15 42.93 -40.18
N GLU A 15 -10.08 44.24 -40.06
CA GLU A 15 -9.25 44.93 -39.06
C GLU A 15 -9.74 44.64 -37.63
N GLU A 16 -11.06 44.71 -37.39
CA GLU A 16 -11.66 44.31 -36.10
C GLU A 16 -11.34 42.85 -35.74
N LEU A 17 -11.40 41.94 -36.72
CA LEU A 17 -11.07 40.53 -36.51
C LEU A 17 -9.57 40.32 -36.31
N GLU A 18 -8.70 41.05 -37.00
CA GLU A 18 -7.24 40.99 -36.79
C GLU A 18 -6.86 41.45 -35.38
N GLU A 19 -7.62 42.40 -34.80
CA GLU A 19 -7.44 42.83 -33.41
C GLU A 19 -7.98 41.80 -32.39
N THR A 20 -9.18 41.24 -32.61
CA THR A 20 -9.84 40.36 -31.61
C THR A 20 -9.49 38.87 -31.71
N LEU A 21 -9.17 38.34 -32.90
CA LEU A 21 -8.91 36.91 -33.09
C LEU A 21 -7.72 36.38 -32.27
N PRO A 22 -6.60 37.10 -32.10
CA PRO A 22 -5.49 36.62 -31.27
C PRO A 22 -5.91 36.36 -29.81
N ASP A 23 -6.75 37.23 -29.24
CA ASP A 23 -7.24 37.09 -27.87
C ASP A 23 -8.25 35.97 -27.74
N VAL A 24 -9.19 35.84 -28.70
CA VAL A 24 -10.15 34.73 -28.73
C VAL A 24 -9.42 33.40 -28.90
N ALA A 25 -8.40 33.32 -29.77
CA ALA A 25 -7.60 32.13 -29.96
C ALA A 25 -6.87 31.74 -28.67
N ARG A 26 -6.20 32.71 -28.02
CA ARG A 26 -5.51 32.50 -26.74
C ARG A 26 -6.47 32.00 -25.66
N HIS A 27 -7.61 32.68 -25.50
CA HIS A 27 -8.62 32.31 -24.51
C HIS A 27 -9.17 30.91 -24.76
N THR A 28 -9.48 30.57 -26.01
CA THR A 28 -9.99 29.24 -26.37
C THR A 28 -8.96 28.16 -26.05
N SER A 29 -7.69 28.36 -26.41
CA SER A 29 -6.61 27.42 -26.09
C SER A 29 -6.36 27.27 -24.58
N GLU A 30 -6.50 28.34 -23.81
CA GLU A 30 -6.42 28.28 -22.34
C GLU A 30 -7.58 27.51 -21.72
N MET A 31 -8.79 27.72 -22.24
CA MET A 31 -9.98 27.02 -21.77
C MET A 31 -9.95 25.54 -22.14
N GLU A 32 -9.44 25.20 -23.33
CA GLU A 32 -9.20 23.81 -23.75
C GLU A 32 -8.24 23.10 -22.79
N ARG A 33 -7.05 23.67 -22.54
CA ARG A 33 -6.10 23.09 -21.56
C ARG A 33 -6.71 22.93 -20.17
N ARG A 34 -7.46 23.93 -19.70
CA ARG A 34 -8.14 23.86 -18.40
C ARG A 34 -9.21 22.77 -18.37
N ALA A 35 -9.96 22.58 -19.45
CA ALA A 35 -10.97 21.53 -19.55
C ALA A 35 -10.32 20.13 -19.55
N ASP A 36 -9.24 19.96 -20.32
CA ASP A 36 -8.47 18.71 -20.38
C ASP A 36 -7.88 18.33 -19.01
N ASP A 37 -7.30 19.30 -18.30
CA ASP A 37 -6.74 19.09 -16.97
C ASP A 37 -7.83 18.64 -15.99
N ALA A 38 -9.00 19.30 -16.01
CA ALA A 38 -10.14 18.93 -15.17
C ALA A 38 -10.68 17.52 -15.52
N GLU A 39 -10.72 17.16 -16.79
CA GLU A 39 -11.15 15.82 -17.23
C GLU A 39 -10.18 14.74 -16.75
N ARG A 40 -8.87 14.96 -16.91
CA ARG A 40 -7.83 14.05 -16.41
C ARG A 40 -7.94 13.87 -14.90
N GLU A 41 -8.12 14.96 -14.15
CA GLU A 41 -8.26 14.93 -12.71
C GLU A 41 -9.49 14.14 -12.25
N LEU A 42 -10.62 14.31 -12.97
CA LEU A 42 -11.85 13.57 -12.73
C LEU A 42 -11.70 12.07 -13.04
N LEU A 43 -11.03 11.73 -14.14
CA LEU A 43 -10.75 10.34 -14.51
C LEU A 43 -9.85 9.67 -13.47
N GLN A 44 -8.79 10.34 -13.03
CA GLN A 44 -7.92 9.84 -11.96
C GLN A 44 -8.70 9.61 -10.67
N TRP A 45 -9.54 10.57 -10.25
CA TRP A 45 -10.35 10.40 -9.05
C TRP A 45 -11.32 9.21 -9.16
N LYS A 46 -11.98 9.02 -10.30
CA LYS A 46 -12.87 7.87 -10.54
C LYS A 46 -12.11 6.54 -10.50
N LYS A 47 -10.92 6.49 -11.12
CA LYS A 47 -10.01 5.33 -11.09
C LYS A 47 -9.61 4.95 -9.66
N VAL A 48 -9.15 5.92 -8.87
CA VAL A 48 -8.76 5.70 -7.47
C VAL A 48 -9.96 5.23 -6.64
N ARG A 49 -11.13 5.87 -6.82
CA ARG A 49 -12.37 5.46 -6.15
C ARG A 49 -12.74 4.02 -6.46
N PHE A 50 -12.60 3.60 -7.71
CA PHE A 50 -12.90 2.23 -8.13
C PHE A 50 -11.98 1.21 -7.44
N MET A 51 -10.72 1.56 -7.18
CA MET A 51 -9.77 0.68 -6.50
C MET A 51 -10.00 0.55 -4.99
N ALA A 52 -10.80 1.41 -4.37
CA ALA A 52 -11.02 1.40 -2.93
C ALA A 52 -11.62 0.07 -2.43
N ASP A 53 -12.48 -0.55 -3.22
CA ASP A 53 -13.10 -1.84 -2.90
C ASP A 53 -12.23 -3.05 -3.30
N LYS A 54 -11.06 -2.81 -3.92
CA LYS A 54 -10.13 -3.83 -4.43
C LYS A 54 -8.83 -3.93 -3.62
N VAL A 55 -8.83 -3.38 -2.40
CA VAL A 55 -7.67 -3.46 -1.49
C VAL A 55 -7.40 -4.93 -1.13
N GLY A 56 -6.15 -5.37 -1.30
CA GLY A 56 -5.71 -6.74 -1.10
C GLY A 56 -5.68 -7.60 -2.36
N ASP A 57 -6.30 -7.17 -3.46
CA ASP A 57 -6.22 -7.89 -4.73
C ASP A 57 -4.84 -7.72 -5.37
N GLU A 58 -4.45 -8.71 -6.17
CA GLU A 58 -3.21 -8.73 -6.93
C GLU A 58 -3.48 -8.46 -8.42
N TYR A 59 -2.64 -7.64 -9.02
CA TYR A 59 -2.73 -7.24 -10.41
C TYR A 59 -1.35 -7.31 -11.07
N GLU A 60 -1.35 -7.43 -12.39
CA GLU A 60 -0.16 -7.21 -13.21
C GLU A 60 -0.08 -5.73 -13.62
N GLY A 61 1.13 -5.21 -13.67
CA GLY A 61 1.40 -3.84 -14.09
C GLY A 61 2.76 -3.66 -14.72
N TYR A 62 2.96 -2.48 -15.31
CA TYR A 62 4.24 -2.06 -15.88
C TYR A 62 4.79 -0.89 -15.09
N ILE A 63 6.10 -0.88 -14.85
CA ILE A 63 6.78 0.26 -14.23
C ILE A 63 6.79 1.42 -15.23
N THR A 64 6.03 2.48 -14.94
CA THR A 64 5.95 3.70 -15.77
C THR A 64 6.87 4.81 -15.30
N GLY A 65 7.41 4.69 -14.09
CA GLY A 65 8.36 5.66 -13.55
C GLY A 65 9.17 5.09 -12.40
N VAL A 66 10.42 5.54 -12.30
CA VAL A 66 11.32 5.19 -11.20
C VAL A 66 11.81 6.48 -10.55
N ALA A 67 11.61 6.59 -9.24
CA ALA A 67 12.04 7.72 -8.44
C ALA A 67 12.86 7.25 -7.24
N PRO A 68 13.65 8.13 -6.59
CA PRO A 68 14.43 7.78 -5.41
C PRO A 68 13.59 7.22 -4.25
N PHE A 69 12.32 7.63 -4.15
CA PHE A 69 11.41 7.22 -3.08
C PHE A 69 10.53 6.01 -3.45
N GLY A 70 10.55 5.52 -4.70
CA GLY A 70 9.67 4.43 -5.10
C GLY A 70 9.51 4.21 -6.60
N LEU A 71 8.56 3.35 -6.92
CA LEU A 71 8.20 2.95 -8.29
C LEU A 71 6.77 3.36 -8.60
N PHE A 72 6.56 3.97 -9.76
CA PHE A 72 5.24 4.20 -10.32
C PHE A 72 4.91 3.03 -11.24
N ILE A 73 3.76 2.41 -11.00
CA ILE A 73 3.32 1.22 -11.71
C ILE A 73 1.91 1.46 -12.22
N GLU A 74 1.70 1.23 -13.51
CA GLU A 74 0.37 1.26 -14.12
C GLU A 74 -0.18 -0.16 -14.25
N LEU A 75 -1.38 -0.38 -13.72
CA LEU A 75 -2.06 -1.66 -13.79
C LEU A 75 -2.60 -1.94 -15.20
N VAL A 76 -2.39 -3.15 -15.72
CA VAL A 76 -2.76 -3.50 -17.10
C VAL A 76 -4.27 -3.47 -17.34
N GLU A 77 -5.06 -3.98 -16.39
CA GLU A 77 -6.51 -4.14 -16.58
C GLU A 77 -7.29 -2.83 -16.44
N HIS A 78 -6.88 -1.99 -15.50
CA HIS A 78 -7.66 -0.82 -15.07
C HIS A 78 -6.99 0.51 -15.43
N TYR A 79 -5.76 0.48 -15.96
CA TYR A 79 -4.94 1.66 -16.27
C TYR A 79 -4.87 2.63 -15.09
N VAL A 80 -4.76 2.07 -13.88
CA VAL A 80 -4.64 2.83 -12.64
C VAL A 80 -3.17 2.91 -12.31
N GLU A 81 -2.70 4.13 -12.06
CA GLU A 81 -1.36 4.36 -11.55
C GLU A 81 -1.34 4.17 -10.03
N GLY A 82 -0.38 3.40 -9.55
CA GLY A 82 -0.10 3.27 -8.13
C GLY A 82 1.38 3.44 -7.83
N LEU A 83 1.66 3.79 -6.59
CA LEU A 83 3.01 4.03 -6.07
C LEU A 83 3.41 2.88 -5.15
N VAL A 84 4.54 2.24 -5.44
CA VAL A 84 5.24 1.38 -4.49
C VAL A 84 6.31 2.23 -3.81
N HIS A 85 6.13 2.50 -2.52
CA HIS A 85 7.14 3.22 -1.76
C HIS A 85 8.33 2.30 -1.44
N ILE A 86 9.55 2.83 -1.48
CA ILE A 86 10.77 2.06 -1.18
C ILE A 86 10.74 1.43 0.21
N SER A 87 10.04 2.03 1.18
CA SER A 87 9.89 1.45 2.53
C SER A 87 9.05 0.17 2.56
N SER A 88 8.19 -0.05 1.57
CA SER A 88 7.43 -1.31 1.43
C SER A 88 8.30 -2.43 0.85
N MET A 89 9.43 -2.07 0.23
CA MET A 89 10.38 -2.99 -0.40
C MET A 89 11.38 -3.51 0.65
N ALA A 90 10.88 -4.15 1.70
CA ALA A 90 11.65 -4.51 2.89
C ALA A 90 12.60 -5.71 2.72
N ASP A 91 12.71 -6.29 1.52
CA ASP A 91 13.62 -7.41 1.24
C ASP A 91 15.08 -6.99 1.03
N ASP A 92 15.35 -5.71 0.72
CA ASP A 92 16.69 -5.22 0.46
C ASP A 92 16.83 -3.71 0.67
N TYR A 93 18.07 -3.22 0.64
CA TYR A 93 18.36 -1.80 0.50
C TYR A 93 18.46 -1.45 -0.98
N TYR A 94 17.53 -0.62 -1.47
CA TYR A 94 17.46 -0.21 -2.87
C TYR A 94 18.15 1.13 -3.09
N ARG A 95 19.03 1.18 -4.09
CA ARG A 95 19.70 2.40 -4.53
C ARG A 95 19.18 2.83 -5.90
N PHE A 96 18.82 4.11 -6.01
CA PHE A 96 18.43 4.71 -7.27
C PHE A 96 19.67 5.06 -8.11
N LEU A 97 19.67 4.60 -9.36
CA LEU A 97 20.70 4.93 -10.35
C LEU A 97 20.07 5.82 -11.42
N GLU A 98 20.28 7.13 -11.27
CA GLU A 98 19.65 8.17 -12.08
C GLU A 98 19.90 7.99 -13.59
N GLN A 99 21.14 7.72 -13.99
CA GLN A 99 21.52 7.57 -15.40
C GLN A 99 20.79 6.43 -16.13
N GLN A 100 20.29 5.45 -15.38
CA GLN A 100 19.65 4.26 -15.95
C GLN A 100 18.15 4.23 -15.65
N HIS A 101 17.63 5.15 -14.83
CA HIS A 101 16.28 5.12 -14.29
C HIS A 101 15.94 3.75 -13.67
N VAL A 102 16.82 3.25 -12.79
CA VAL A 102 16.62 1.94 -12.12
C VAL A 102 16.76 2.03 -10.61
N LEU A 103 15.99 1.21 -9.91
CA LEU A 103 16.20 0.89 -8.50
C LEU A 103 16.88 -0.47 -8.41
N ARG A 104 18.09 -0.49 -7.82
CA ARG A 104 18.89 -1.71 -7.67
C ARG A 104 19.08 -2.06 -6.21
N GLY A 105 18.70 -3.28 -5.84
CA GLY A 105 18.97 -3.86 -4.52
C GLY A 105 20.46 -4.15 -4.32
N GLU A 106 21.01 -3.83 -3.16
CA GLU A 106 22.42 -4.05 -2.84
C GLU A 106 22.75 -5.53 -2.59
N ASN A 107 21.92 -6.25 -1.83
CA ASN A 107 22.20 -7.63 -1.42
C ASN A 107 21.62 -8.65 -2.41
N THR A 108 20.36 -8.45 -2.79
CA THR A 108 19.60 -9.32 -3.70
C THR A 108 19.99 -9.12 -5.16
N LYS A 109 20.61 -7.96 -5.49
CA LYS A 109 20.92 -7.52 -6.85
C LYS A 109 19.70 -7.45 -7.77
N LYS A 110 18.48 -7.45 -7.21
CA LYS A 110 17.24 -7.21 -7.99
C LYS A 110 17.30 -5.83 -8.59
N VAL A 111 16.81 -5.70 -9.82
CA VAL A 111 16.79 -4.44 -10.56
C VAL A 111 15.38 -4.21 -11.07
N TYR A 112 14.79 -3.09 -10.70
CA TYR A 112 13.51 -2.61 -11.21
C TYR A 112 13.76 -1.42 -12.13
N ARG A 113 13.31 -1.54 -13.38
CA ARG A 113 13.58 -0.56 -14.44
C ARG A 113 12.28 -0.09 -15.06
N LEU A 114 12.35 1.07 -15.70
CA LEU A 114 11.25 1.55 -16.53
C LEU A 114 10.88 0.51 -17.60
N GLY A 115 9.58 0.19 -17.69
CA GLY A 115 9.01 -0.77 -18.63
C GLY A 115 8.96 -2.22 -18.16
N ASP A 116 9.56 -2.56 -17.02
CA ASP A 116 9.52 -3.92 -16.51
C ASP A 116 8.08 -4.31 -16.10
N LYS A 117 7.69 -5.54 -16.41
CA LYS A 117 6.41 -6.13 -15.97
C LYS A 117 6.57 -6.67 -14.56
N VAL A 118 5.64 -6.31 -13.68
CA VAL A 118 5.67 -6.69 -12.26
C VAL A 118 4.29 -7.09 -11.76
N ARG A 119 4.26 -7.89 -10.69
CA ARG A 119 3.04 -8.23 -9.96
C ARG A 119 2.95 -7.41 -8.68
N VAL A 120 1.81 -6.78 -8.48
CA VAL A 120 1.57 -5.85 -7.38
C VAL A 120 0.28 -6.19 -6.66
N GLN A 121 0.26 -5.95 -5.35
CA GLN A 121 -0.93 -6.03 -4.51
C GLN A 121 -1.36 -4.61 -4.13
N VAL A 122 -2.67 -4.34 -4.16
CA VAL A 122 -3.22 -3.08 -3.67
C VAL A 122 -3.10 -3.06 -2.15
N ALA A 123 -2.19 -2.23 -1.61
CA ALA A 123 -1.95 -2.16 -0.18
C ALA A 123 -2.95 -1.23 0.52
N ARG A 124 -3.16 -0.05 -0.07
CA ARG A 124 -4.05 0.98 0.47
C ARG A 124 -4.49 1.93 -0.64
N VAL A 125 -5.67 2.52 -0.47
CA VAL A 125 -6.14 3.61 -1.32
C VAL A 125 -6.33 4.87 -0.46
N ASP A 126 -5.72 5.97 -0.87
CA ASP A 126 -5.89 7.29 -0.26
C ASP A 126 -6.73 8.17 -1.17
N MET A 127 -7.97 8.43 -0.75
CA MET A 127 -8.93 9.24 -1.50
C MET A 127 -8.66 10.74 -1.42
N GLU A 128 -8.00 11.20 -0.35
CA GLU A 128 -7.66 12.63 -0.17
C GLU A 128 -6.50 13.00 -1.10
N ARG A 129 -5.47 12.15 -1.11
CA ARG A 129 -4.29 12.31 -1.97
C ARG A 129 -4.51 11.82 -3.40
N ARG A 130 -5.61 11.09 -3.65
CA ARG A 130 -5.95 10.45 -4.93
C ARG A 130 -4.84 9.52 -5.43
N GLN A 131 -4.32 8.73 -4.49
CA GLN A 131 -3.18 7.85 -4.73
C GLN A 131 -3.52 6.42 -4.30
N VAL A 132 -3.08 5.45 -5.10
CA VAL A 132 -3.12 4.03 -4.75
C VAL A 132 -1.72 3.63 -4.31
N GLU A 133 -1.59 3.11 -3.10
CA GLU A 133 -0.36 2.50 -2.61
C GLU A 133 -0.36 1.02 -2.99
N LEU A 134 0.73 0.62 -3.63
CA LEU A 134 0.95 -0.75 -4.09
C LEU A 134 2.10 -1.37 -3.31
N GLY A 135 2.08 -2.70 -3.19
CA GLY A 135 3.21 -3.50 -2.72
C GLY A 135 3.62 -4.52 -3.78
N LEU A 136 4.92 -4.74 -3.98
CA LEU A 136 5.41 -5.78 -4.89
C LEU A 136 5.17 -7.16 -4.28
N VAL A 137 4.43 -8.02 -5.00
CA VAL A 137 4.04 -9.36 -4.51
C VAL A 137 5.26 -10.21 -4.19
N GLU A 138 6.29 -10.18 -5.04
CA GLU A 138 7.53 -10.93 -4.82
C GLU A 138 8.21 -10.58 -3.48
N ILE A 139 8.15 -9.32 -3.07
CA ILE A 139 8.73 -8.85 -1.82
C ILE A 139 7.84 -9.26 -0.64
N LEU A 140 6.53 -9.05 -0.76
CA LEU A 140 5.57 -9.46 0.26
C LEU A 140 5.64 -10.96 0.55
N ASP A 141 5.80 -11.79 -0.49
CA ASP A 141 5.95 -13.23 -0.34
C ASP A 141 7.28 -13.62 0.32
N THR A 142 8.37 -12.93 -0.01
CA THR A 142 9.68 -13.15 0.63
C THR A 142 9.58 -12.86 2.14
N VAL A 143 8.99 -11.71 2.52
CA VAL A 143 8.80 -11.34 3.93
C VAL A 143 7.90 -12.35 4.65
N ARG A 144 6.76 -12.73 4.06
CA ARG A 144 5.84 -13.74 4.63
C ARG A 144 6.53 -15.10 4.84
N GLN A 145 7.42 -15.51 3.93
CA GLN A 145 8.18 -16.74 4.09
C GLN A 145 9.21 -16.65 5.22
N GLU A 146 9.90 -15.53 5.36
CA GLU A 146 10.84 -15.31 6.46
C GLU A 146 10.15 -15.28 7.82
N GLU A 147 8.98 -14.66 7.93
CA GLU A 147 8.19 -14.65 9.15
C GLU A 147 7.75 -16.06 9.56
N ARG A 148 7.30 -16.87 8.60
CA ARG A 148 6.97 -18.29 8.85
C ARG A 148 8.19 -19.08 9.34
N ARG A 149 9.39 -18.80 8.81
CA ARG A 149 10.65 -19.44 9.25
C ARG A 149 11.08 -18.99 10.64
N ARG A 150 10.86 -17.71 11.00
CA ARG A 150 11.19 -17.17 12.33
C ARG A 150 10.29 -17.72 13.44
N GLY A 151 9.16 -18.33 13.07
CA GLY A 151 8.20 -18.94 14.00
C GLY A 151 7.44 -17.90 14.82
N VAL A 152 6.31 -18.30 15.42
CA VAL A 152 5.56 -17.44 16.35
C VAL A 152 6.54 -16.98 17.43
N PRO A 153 6.63 -15.66 17.74
CA PRO A 153 7.41 -15.22 18.88
C PRO A 153 6.93 -16.00 20.09
N ARG A 154 7.76 -16.91 20.62
CA ARG A 154 7.52 -17.48 21.93
C ARG A 154 7.60 -16.31 22.89
N SER A 155 6.45 -15.66 23.13
CA SER A 155 6.22 -14.82 24.28
C SER A 155 6.61 -15.67 25.49
N ARG A 156 7.86 -15.49 25.93
CA ARG A 156 8.47 -16.21 27.03
C ARG A 156 8.01 -15.65 28.37
N THR A 157 6.79 -15.13 28.41
CA THR A 157 6.21 -14.55 29.60
C THR A 157 4.86 -15.21 29.86
N LYS A 158 4.91 -16.45 30.35
CA LYS A 158 3.90 -16.82 31.34
C LYS A 158 4.02 -15.78 32.46
N PRO A 159 2.97 -15.03 32.82
CA PRO A 159 3.07 -14.08 33.91
C PRO A 159 3.51 -14.85 35.15
N LYS A 160 4.68 -14.50 35.70
CA LYS A 160 5.33 -15.12 36.88
C LYS A 160 4.41 -15.18 38.11
N LYS A 161 3.28 -14.48 38.08
CA LYS A 161 2.21 -14.50 39.09
C LYS A 161 1.33 -15.76 39.06
N GLU A 162 1.14 -16.42 37.92
CA GLU A 162 0.25 -17.60 37.83
C GLU A 162 0.96 -18.88 38.29
N ALA A 163 2.19 -19.11 37.84
CA ALA A 163 3.00 -20.26 38.27
C ALA A 163 3.23 -20.28 39.80
N ARG A 164 3.51 -19.10 40.39
CA ARG A 164 3.72 -18.96 41.85
C ARG A 164 2.42 -19.12 42.66
N ARG A 165 1.25 -18.92 42.03
CA ARG A 165 -0.07 -19.16 42.65
C ARG A 165 -0.40 -20.64 42.65
N GLU A 166 -0.08 -21.38 41.58
CA GLU A 166 -0.29 -22.83 41.49
C GLU A 166 0.61 -23.59 42.47
N GLU A 167 1.91 -23.27 42.54
CA GLU A 167 2.84 -23.90 43.50
C GLU A 167 2.37 -23.70 44.96
N LYS A 168 1.96 -22.48 45.34
CA LYS A 168 1.42 -22.22 46.68
C LYS A 168 0.09 -22.95 46.96
N ARG A 169 -0.72 -23.19 45.93
CA ARG A 169 -2.00 -23.91 46.05
C ARG A 169 -1.76 -25.42 46.22
N GLU A 170 -0.73 -25.93 45.55
CA GLU A 170 -0.29 -27.33 45.62
C GLU A 170 0.40 -27.62 46.96
N GLU A 171 1.31 -26.76 47.43
CA GLU A 171 1.92 -26.85 48.76
C GLU A 171 0.86 -26.83 49.88
N ARG A 172 -0.15 -25.96 49.76
CA ARG A 172 -1.28 -25.92 50.71
C ARG A 172 -2.12 -27.20 50.67
N ARG A 173 -2.31 -27.81 49.48
CA ARG A 173 -3.01 -29.10 49.34
C ARG A 173 -2.23 -30.26 49.95
N VAL A 174 -0.92 -30.31 49.74
CA VAL A 174 -0.03 -31.37 50.27
C VAL A 174 0.07 -31.28 51.79
N ARG A 175 0.23 -30.08 52.36
CA ARG A 175 0.25 -29.89 53.83
C ARG A 175 -1.07 -30.31 54.49
N LYS A 176 -2.21 -30.04 53.85
CA LYS A 176 -3.54 -30.43 54.35
C LYS A 176 -3.80 -31.94 54.25
N ARG A 177 -3.10 -32.63 53.34
CA ARG A 177 -3.14 -34.09 53.18
C ARG A 177 -2.27 -34.81 54.21
N ASN A 178 -1.11 -34.26 54.56
CA ASN A 178 -0.21 -34.83 55.58
C ASN A 178 -0.64 -34.56 57.03
N GLN A 179 -1.54 -33.61 57.30
CA GLN A 179 -2.08 -33.35 58.64
C GLN A 179 -3.36 -34.14 58.97
N ARG A 180 -3.88 -34.96 58.04
CA ARG A 180 -5.04 -35.81 58.31
C ARG A 180 -4.57 -37.21 58.71
N PRO A 181 -4.70 -37.62 59.99
CA PRO A 181 -4.27 -38.94 60.43
C PRO A 181 -5.01 -40.03 59.66
N GLY A 182 -4.27 -41.05 59.24
CA GLY A 182 -4.76 -42.13 58.38
C GLY A 182 -5.86 -42.93 59.06
N ARG A 183 -6.76 -43.51 58.26
CA ARG A 183 -7.90 -44.32 58.73
C ARG A 183 -7.49 -45.50 59.64
N ARG A 184 -6.22 -45.92 59.63
CA ARG A 184 -5.63 -46.93 60.51
C ARG A 184 -5.26 -46.42 61.91
N GLU A 185 -5.01 -45.11 62.08
CA GLU A 185 -4.66 -44.48 63.38
C GLU A 185 -5.90 -44.12 64.22
N ARG A 186 -7.09 -44.07 63.60
CA ARG A 186 -8.37 -43.86 64.32
C ARG A 186 -8.87 -45.13 65.03
N ALA A 187 -8.34 -46.31 64.71
CA ALA A 187 -8.82 -47.58 65.25
C ALA A 187 -8.17 -47.97 66.60
N THR A 188 -7.03 -47.39 66.96
CA THR A 188 -6.32 -47.68 68.23
C THR A 188 -6.68 -46.73 69.37
N ARG A 189 -7.50 -45.70 69.13
CA ARG A 189 -7.95 -44.74 70.14
C ARG A 189 -9.33 -45.03 70.75
N LYS A 190 -9.91 -46.22 70.48
CA LYS A 190 -11.25 -46.63 70.95
C LYS A 190 -11.25 -47.87 71.87
N LYS A 191 -10.09 -48.26 72.41
CA LYS A 191 -9.95 -49.26 73.48
C LYS A 191 -8.98 -48.74 74.54
N LEU A 192 -9.48 -47.87 75.41
CA LEU A 192 -9.06 -47.59 76.78
C LEU A 192 -10.20 -46.83 77.43
#